data_AF-F7XZW7-F1
#
_entry.id   AF-F7XZW7-F1
#
_cell.length_a   1.000
_cell.length_b   1.000
_cell.length_c   1.000
_cell.angle_alpha   90.00
_cell.angle_beta   90.00
_cell.angle_gamma   90.00
#
_symmetry.space_group_name_H-M   'P 1'
#
loop_
_entity.id
_entity.type
_entity.pdbx_description
1 polymer ?
#
loop_
_entity_poly.entity_id
_entity_poly.type
_entity_poly.pdbx_seq_one_letter_code
_entity_poly.pdbx_strand_id
1 'polypeptide(L)'
;MKMGADGADLGFVTSRNRPLSRNAAGKRSGPVEDVIAWAWRDELPKVPRRQDKPMAMAGGWDSTGRFAELLSLVDAFGVNAFGAVPDFSADSWPCEDAQVIGAAVMDLDDLALDLPEDWRPAPELDRFAGLGAKAVSDAWRRMTHEDGQGRVTLRLKPSELIIRRAVMGWDADGMQLDDVCQEIERHGNGKPRYYLQVTQDQLTGRKVDGVDETVARMIEVKGVDKRGDALPGAYTKPYLDPDPVNAIIARAEHEIWLSALAMVFEAVAHKMQDVAMLPTTIPVAPWLTPMPTSRVLPDLVGNAVLLKAQQDKADAAMKLRYPQWFKLFNKKAAAPA
;
A
#
# COMPACT_ATOMS: atom_id res chain seq x y z
N MET A 1 -25.22 0.64 -39.41
CA MET A 1 -23.91 0.99 -38.82
C MET A 1 -24.07 2.29 -38.05
N LYS A 2 -24.26 2.21 -36.73
CA LYS A 2 -24.21 3.38 -35.85
C LYS A 2 -22.76 3.48 -35.35
N MET A 3 -22.05 4.52 -35.79
CA MET A 3 -20.75 4.89 -35.23
C MET A 3 -21.02 5.45 -33.83
N GLY A 4 -20.65 4.68 -32.80
CA GLY A 4 -20.66 5.15 -31.42
C GLY A 4 -19.58 6.21 -31.25
N ALA A 5 -19.99 7.40 -30.83
CA ALA A 5 -19.09 8.44 -30.36
C ALA A 5 -18.61 8.05 -28.95
N ASP A 6 -17.65 7.13 -28.88
CA ASP A 6 -16.81 6.98 -27.70
C ASP A 6 -15.85 8.17 -27.70
N GLY A 7 -16.37 9.30 -27.21
CA GLY A 7 -15.52 10.39 -26.75
C GLY A 7 -14.68 9.82 -25.63
N ALA A 8 -13.39 9.63 -25.90
CA ALA A 8 -12.38 9.42 -24.88
C ALA A 8 -12.50 10.59 -23.90
N ASP A 9 -13.20 10.34 -22.79
CA ASP A 9 -13.18 11.18 -21.61
C ASP A 9 -11.72 11.11 -21.14
N LEU A 10 -10.90 12.03 -21.64
CA LEU A 10 -9.59 12.31 -21.11
C LEU A 10 -9.87 12.77 -19.68
N GLY A 11 -9.92 11.80 -18.78
CA GLY A 11 -9.99 11.99 -17.36
C GLY A 11 -8.75 12.78 -16.97
N PHE A 12 -8.85 14.11 -17.10
CA PHE A 12 -8.07 15.01 -16.30
C PHE A 12 -8.26 14.49 -14.89
N VAL A 13 -7.16 14.04 -14.29
CA VAL A 13 -7.05 13.72 -12.87
C VAL A 13 -7.56 14.97 -12.16
N THR A 14 -8.86 15.01 -11.91
CA THR A 14 -9.49 16.09 -11.19
C THR A 14 -8.79 16.08 -9.85
N SER A 15 -8.03 17.14 -9.62
CA SER A 15 -7.17 17.29 -8.48
C SER A 15 -8.01 17.06 -7.22
N ARG A 16 -7.94 15.85 -6.65
CA ARG A 16 -8.43 15.55 -5.30
C ARG A 16 -7.65 16.35 -4.24
N ASN A 17 -6.69 17.16 -4.66
CA ASN A 17 -5.78 17.92 -3.83
C ASN A 17 -6.38 19.30 -3.59
N ARG A 18 -6.96 19.48 -2.40
CA ARG A 18 -7.45 20.78 -1.96
C ARG A 18 -6.25 21.59 -1.47
N PRO A 19 -6.10 22.87 -1.89
CA PRO A 19 -5.14 23.75 -1.24
C PRO A 19 -5.47 23.82 0.25
N LEU A 20 -4.43 23.89 1.10
CA LEU A 20 -4.63 24.03 2.53
C LEU A 20 -5.42 25.31 2.83
N SER A 21 -6.51 25.15 3.57
CA SER A 21 -7.31 26.27 4.08
C SER A 21 -6.50 27.10 5.09
N ARG A 22 -6.98 28.29 5.49
CA ARG A 22 -6.43 29.01 6.63
C ARG A 22 -7.38 28.95 7.82
N ASN A 23 -6.85 28.71 9.01
CA ASN A 23 -7.63 28.74 10.24
C ASN A 23 -7.84 30.18 10.76
N ALA A 24 -8.58 30.34 11.86
CA ALA A 24 -8.85 31.64 12.48
C ALA A 24 -7.59 32.41 12.92
N ALA A 25 -6.48 31.71 13.20
CA ALA A 25 -5.19 32.30 13.52
C ALA A 25 -4.36 32.64 12.27
N GLY A 26 -4.91 32.47 11.07
CA GLY A 26 -4.23 32.72 9.80
C GLY A 26 -3.24 31.63 9.39
N LYS A 27 -3.05 30.56 10.16
CA LYS A 27 -2.16 29.44 9.83
C LYS A 27 -2.76 28.58 8.72
N ARG A 28 -1.92 27.98 7.87
CA ARG A 28 -2.39 26.96 6.91
C ARG A 28 -2.92 25.77 7.72
N SER A 29 -4.04 25.18 7.32
CA SER A 29 -4.67 24.09 8.06
C SER A 29 -5.38 23.10 7.15
N GLY A 30 -5.26 21.82 7.50
CA GLY A 30 -5.90 20.72 6.81
C GLY A 30 -5.67 19.41 7.56
N PRO A 31 -6.34 18.33 7.14
CA PRO A 31 -6.09 17.00 7.68
C PRO A 31 -4.67 16.52 7.31
N VAL A 32 -4.13 15.58 8.09
CA VAL A 32 -2.74 15.12 7.99
C VAL A 32 -2.35 14.67 6.58
N GLU A 33 -3.23 13.98 5.87
CA GLU A 33 -3.05 13.55 4.48
C GLU A 33 -2.83 14.74 3.52
N ASP A 34 -3.59 15.83 3.69
CA ASP A 34 -3.51 17.01 2.83
C ASP A 34 -2.27 17.84 3.17
N VAL A 35 -1.92 17.93 4.47
CA VAL A 35 -0.72 18.64 4.92
C VAL A 35 0.54 17.93 4.47
N ILE A 36 0.60 16.60 4.56
CA ILE A 36 1.72 15.83 4.02
C ILE A 36 1.77 15.95 2.49
N ALA A 37 0.63 15.91 1.81
CA ALA A 37 0.58 16.10 0.36
C ALA A 37 1.10 17.48 -0.07
N TRP A 38 0.73 18.55 0.65
CA TRP A 38 1.30 19.88 0.48
C TRP A 38 2.82 19.88 0.71
N ALA A 39 3.31 19.23 1.77
CA ALA A 39 4.74 19.17 2.04
C ALA A 39 5.52 18.54 0.87
N TRP A 40 5.10 17.38 0.33
CA TRP A 40 5.84 16.71 -0.76
C TRP A 40 5.69 17.35 -2.14
N ARG A 41 4.60 18.07 -2.40
CA ARG A 41 4.35 18.67 -3.71
C ARG A 41 4.84 20.10 -3.82
N ASP A 42 4.69 20.87 -2.75
CA ASP A 42 4.85 22.32 -2.83
C ASP A 42 6.09 22.81 -2.07
N GLU A 43 6.48 22.17 -0.96
CA GLU A 43 7.56 22.71 -0.11
C GLU A 43 8.85 21.90 -0.19
N LEU A 44 8.81 20.59 0.01
CA LEU A 44 9.99 19.73 0.03
C LEU A 44 10.75 19.71 -1.30
N PRO A 45 10.13 19.85 -2.49
CA PRO A 45 10.87 20.07 -3.73
C PRO A 45 11.80 21.30 -3.68
N LYS A 46 11.49 22.33 -2.88
CA LYS A 46 12.34 23.52 -2.74
C LYS A 46 13.64 23.23 -1.96
N VAL A 47 13.71 22.10 -1.25
CA VAL A 47 14.93 21.69 -0.55
C VAL A 47 15.98 21.35 -1.60
N PRO A 48 17.13 22.07 -1.63
CA PRO A 48 18.18 21.74 -2.57
C PRO A 48 18.72 20.36 -2.25
N ARG A 49 19.32 19.74 -3.25
CA ARG A 49 19.90 18.42 -3.08
C ARG A 49 20.97 18.45 -1.99
N ARG A 50 20.95 17.46 -1.11
CA ARG A 50 21.96 17.27 -0.05
C ARG A 50 23.33 17.03 -0.70
N GLN A 51 24.22 18.04 -0.68
CA GLN A 51 25.63 17.90 -1.06
C GLN A 51 26.40 17.19 0.07
N ASP A 52 25.97 16.00 0.46
CA ASP A 52 26.43 15.35 1.69
C ASP A 52 27.80 14.67 1.58
N LYS A 53 28.48 14.87 0.45
CA LYS A 53 29.90 14.56 0.27
C LYS A 53 30.50 15.71 -0.54
N PRO A 54 31.78 16.10 -0.31
CA PRO A 54 32.49 16.82 -1.35
C PRO A 54 32.36 15.93 -2.58
N MET A 55 31.66 16.40 -3.60
CA MET A 55 31.68 15.70 -4.85
C MET A 55 33.16 15.62 -5.22
N ALA A 56 33.69 14.42 -5.36
CA ALA A 56 34.73 14.21 -6.35
C ALA A 56 34.06 14.41 -7.73
N MET A 57 33.53 15.61 -7.99
CA MET A 57 33.18 16.07 -9.31
C MET A 57 34.49 16.55 -9.89
N ALA A 58 35.17 15.60 -10.54
CA ALA A 58 36.21 15.90 -11.50
C ALA A 58 35.54 16.58 -12.72
N GLY A 59 35.18 17.85 -12.57
CA GLY A 59 34.74 18.73 -13.66
C GLY A 59 33.23 18.72 -13.96
N GLY A 60 32.69 19.90 -14.24
CA GLY A 60 31.29 20.11 -14.65
C GLY A 60 30.91 19.52 -16.02
N TRP A 61 31.80 18.74 -16.65
CA TRP A 61 31.57 18.05 -17.92
C TRP A 61 31.30 16.55 -17.76
N ASP A 62 31.48 16.01 -16.55
CA ASP A 62 31.36 14.56 -16.31
C ASP A 62 29.89 14.08 -16.35
N SER A 63 28.95 14.96 -16.01
CA SER A 63 27.51 14.74 -16.21
C SER A 63 27.15 14.63 -17.70
N THR A 64 27.74 15.50 -18.53
CA THR A 64 27.62 15.45 -19.99
C THR A 64 28.27 14.20 -20.56
N GLY A 65 29.42 13.78 -20.02
CA GLY A 65 30.13 12.56 -20.42
C GLY A 65 29.30 11.30 -20.17
N ARG A 66 28.66 11.17 -19.00
CA ARG A 66 27.81 10.01 -18.71
C ARG A 66 26.46 10.03 -19.43
N PHE A 67 25.89 11.21 -19.67
CA PHE A 67 24.72 11.34 -20.56
C PHE A 67 25.07 10.88 -21.98
N ALA A 68 26.26 11.24 -22.49
CA ALA A 68 26.71 10.78 -23.80
C ALA A 68 26.97 9.27 -23.85
N GLU A 69 27.42 8.67 -22.75
CA GLU A 69 27.71 7.23 -22.66
C GLU A 69 26.44 6.36 -22.55
N LEU A 70 25.45 6.80 -21.78
CA LEU A 70 24.23 6.02 -21.49
C LEU A 70 23.01 6.47 -22.31
N LEU A 71 23.12 7.58 -23.03
CA LEU A 71 22.02 8.26 -23.75
C LEU A 71 20.74 8.40 -22.93
N SER A 72 20.87 8.37 -21.60
CA SER A 72 19.79 8.46 -20.63
C SER A 72 20.29 9.24 -19.42
N LEU A 73 19.41 10.09 -18.87
CA LEU A 73 19.62 10.69 -17.57
C LEU A 73 19.54 9.55 -16.54
N VAL A 74 20.67 9.24 -15.90
CA VAL A 74 20.69 8.22 -14.84
C VAL A 74 19.97 8.77 -13.61
N ASP A 75 18.69 8.43 -13.53
CA ASP A 75 17.69 8.97 -12.59
C ASP A 75 17.89 8.53 -11.12
N ALA A 76 18.90 7.71 -10.85
CA ALA A 76 19.32 7.37 -9.48
C ALA A 76 19.80 8.59 -8.66
N PHE A 77 19.89 9.77 -9.30
CA PHE A 77 20.42 11.00 -8.74
C PHE A 77 19.40 12.18 -8.75
N GLY A 78 18.12 11.94 -9.06
CA GLY A 78 17.13 13.01 -9.29
C GLY A 78 16.37 13.55 -8.07
N VAL A 79 16.50 12.91 -6.89
CA VAL A 79 15.70 13.26 -5.69
C VAL A 79 16.55 13.82 -4.54
N ASN A 80 15.93 14.64 -3.69
CA ASN A 80 16.53 15.19 -2.48
C ASN A 80 16.45 14.20 -1.29
N ALA A 81 16.85 14.64 -0.09
CA ALA A 81 16.89 13.80 1.11
C ALA A 81 15.51 13.24 1.54
N PHE A 82 14.42 13.82 1.03
CA PHE A 82 13.04 13.41 1.30
C PHE A 82 12.40 12.62 0.14
N GLY A 83 13.20 12.23 -0.87
CA GLY A 83 12.69 11.53 -2.05
C GLY A 83 11.92 12.42 -3.02
N ALA A 84 11.95 13.75 -2.87
CA ALA A 84 11.28 14.70 -3.77
C ALA A 84 12.25 15.19 -4.87
N VAL A 85 11.73 15.39 -6.09
CA VAL A 85 12.50 15.98 -7.18
C VAL A 85 12.70 17.48 -6.89
N PRO A 86 13.95 18.00 -6.87
CA PRO A 86 14.18 19.41 -6.58
C PRO A 86 13.54 20.35 -7.61
N ASP A 87 12.84 21.36 -7.13
CA ASP A 87 12.33 22.47 -7.93
C ASP A 87 13.39 23.59 -7.99
N PHE A 88 14.12 23.64 -9.10
CA PHE A 88 15.15 24.66 -9.34
C PHE A 88 14.56 26.05 -9.65
N SER A 89 13.25 26.16 -9.83
CA SER A 89 12.56 27.43 -10.10
C SER A 89 11.98 28.09 -8.85
N ALA A 90 12.07 27.42 -7.70
CA ALA A 90 11.57 27.93 -6.43
C ALA A 90 12.18 29.29 -6.08
N ASP A 91 11.33 30.26 -5.76
CA ASP A 91 11.70 31.64 -5.40
C ASP A 91 12.00 31.82 -3.90
N SER A 92 11.77 30.76 -3.12
CA SER A 92 11.77 30.78 -1.66
C SER A 92 12.30 29.46 -1.10
N TRP A 93 12.81 29.53 0.13
CA TRP A 93 13.23 28.35 0.89
C TRP A 93 12.00 27.55 1.37
N PRO A 94 12.14 26.21 1.53
CA PRO A 94 11.09 25.37 2.06
C PRO A 94 10.67 25.82 3.46
N CYS A 95 9.37 25.78 3.74
CA CYS A 95 8.83 26.02 5.08
C CYS A 95 9.47 25.08 6.12
N GLU A 96 9.77 25.59 7.32
CA GLU A 96 10.37 24.80 8.42
C GLU A 96 9.45 23.63 8.82
N ASP A 97 8.14 23.88 8.92
CA ASP A 97 7.14 22.86 9.24
C ASP A 97 7.16 21.70 8.22
N ALA A 98 7.36 21.99 6.94
CA ALA A 98 7.44 20.96 5.90
C ALA A 98 8.68 20.06 6.09
N GLN A 99 9.81 20.63 6.49
CA GLN A 99 11.03 19.86 6.78
C GLN A 99 10.86 18.99 8.04
N VAL A 100 10.18 19.50 9.07
CA VAL A 100 9.86 18.73 10.28
C VAL A 100 8.95 17.53 9.94
N ILE A 101 7.93 17.74 9.10
CA ILE A 101 7.07 16.67 8.58
C ILE A 101 7.91 15.68 7.77
N GLY A 102 8.78 16.19 6.89
CA GLY A 102 9.72 15.41 6.08
C GLY A 102 10.53 14.43 6.93
N ALA A 103 11.19 14.94 7.98
CA ALA A 103 11.99 14.13 8.90
C ALA A 103 11.13 13.07 9.61
N ALA A 104 9.97 13.46 10.14
CA ALA A 104 9.08 12.53 10.84
C ALA A 104 8.59 11.37 9.96
N VAL A 105 8.39 11.59 8.65
CA VAL A 105 8.04 10.53 7.71
C VAL A 105 9.23 9.60 7.42
N MET A 106 10.44 10.15 7.29
CA MET A 106 11.64 9.33 7.05
C MET A 106 11.98 8.45 8.25
N ASP A 107 11.77 8.95 9.48
CA ASP A 107 11.99 8.21 10.72
C ASP A 107 11.09 6.96 10.86
N LEU A 108 10.01 6.87 10.07
CA LEU A 108 9.14 5.69 10.07
C LEU A 108 9.81 4.44 9.50
N ASP A 109 10.84 4.59 8.67
CA ASP A 109 11.52 3.46 8.03
C ASP A 109 12.33 2.61 9.01
N ASP A 110 12.66 3.16 10.18
CA ASP A 110 13.36 2.46 11.25
C ASP A 110 12.40 1.67 12.17
N LEU A 111 11.08 1.76 11.93
CA LEU A 111 10.08 1.06 12.74
C LEU A 111 9.84 -0.36 12.22
N ALA A 112 9.72 -1.30 13.16
CA ALA A 112 9.27 -2.65 12.86
C ALA A 112 7.74 -2.69 12.76
N LEU A 113 7.23 -3.48 11.81
CA LEU A 113 5.81 -3.73 11.68
C LEU A 113 5.37 -4.77 12.72
N ASP A 114 4.50 -4.35 13.63
CA ASP A 114 3.85 -5.24 14.60
C ASP A 114 2.35 -5.33 14.28
N LEU A 115 1.90 -6.51 13.87
CA LEU A 115 0.51 -6.75 13.51
C LEU A 115 -0.19 -7.57 14.60
N PRO A 116 -1.42 -7.19 15.00
CA PRO A 116 -2.22 -7.98 15.92
C PRO A 116 -2.44 -9.41 15.42
N GLU A 117 -2.51 -10.38 16.35
CA GLU A 117 -2.80 -11.79 16.02
C GLU A 117 -4.14 -11.98 15.30
N ASP A 118 -5.11 -11.12 15.61
CA ASP A 118 -6.46 -11.09 15.03
C ASP A 118 -6.57 -10.20 13.78
N TRP A 119 -5.43 -9.73 13.23
CA TRP A 119 -5.46 -8.91 12.02
C TRP A 119 -5.99 -9.70 10.82
N ARG A 120 -7.04 -9.15 10.22
CA ARG A 120 -7.81 -9.76 9.11
C ARG A 120 -8.21 -8.66 8.12
N PRO A 121 -7.38 -8.38 7.09
CA PRO A 121 -7.69 -7.34 6.09
C PRO A 121 -8.88 -7.70 5.17
N ALA A 122 -9.24 -8.98 5.07
CA ALA A 122 -10.33 -9.47 4.23
C ALA A 122 -11.15 -10.58 4.92
N PRO A 123 -11.89 -10.26 6.01
CA PRO A 123 -12.70 -11.23 6.76
C PRO A 123 -13.80 -11.89 5.91
N GLU A 124 -14.26 -11.24 4.84
CA GLU A 124 -15.26 -11.80 3.93
C GLU A 124 -14.78 -13.09 3.23
N LEU A 125 -13.47 -13.29 3.13
CA LEU A 125 -12.87 -14.50 2.55
C LEU A 125 -12.89 -15.70 3.50
N ASP A 126 -13.22 -15.51 4.78
CA ASP A 126 -13.35 -16.60 5.75
C ASP A 126 -14.42 -17.62 5.31
N ARG A 127 -15.39 -17.20 4.48
CA ARG A 127 -16.38 -18.08 3.84
C ARG A 127 -15.76 -19.17 2.96
N PHE A 128 -14.53 -18.98 2.50
CA PHE A 128 -13.77 -19.93 1.68
C PHE A 128 -12.77 -20.77 2.49
N ALA A 129 -12.85 -20.73 3.82
CA ALA A 129 -12.03 -21.50 4.75
C ALA A 129 -10.52 -21.41 4.40
N GLY A 130 -9.87 -22.55 4.14
CA GLY A 130 -8.43 -22.63 3.86
C GLY A 130 -7.98 -21.82 2.64
N LEU A 131 -8.85 -21.58 1.65
CA LEU A 131 -8.50 -20.77 0.48
C LEU A 131 -8.41 -19.28 0.82
N GLY A 132 -9.31 -18.78 1.67
CA GLY A 132 -9.24 -17.40 2.17
C GLY A 132 -7.97 -17.18 2.99
N ALA A 133 -7.67 -18.10 3.92
CA ALA A 133 -6.44 -18.05 4.71
C ALA A 133 -5.18 -18.12 3.83
N LYS A 134 -5.19 -18.95 2.77
CA LYS A 134 -4.11 -19.01 1.79
C LYS A 134 -3.93 -17.67 1.06
N ALA A 135 -5.01 -17.04 0.59
CA ALA A 135 -4.92 -15.76 -0.11
C ALA A 135 -4.34 -14.65 0.78
N VAL A 136 -4.71 -14.61 2.06
CA VAL A 136 -4.12 -13.67 3.04
C VAL A 136 -2.63 -13.96 3.25
N SER A 137 -2.24 -15.24 3.39
CA SER A 137 -0.83 -15.64 3.47
C SER A 137 -0.04 -15.25 2.20
N ASP A 138 -0.62 -15.44 1.01
CA ASP A 138 0.01 -15.10 -0.26
C ASP A 138 0.19 -13.57 -0.41
N ALA A 139 -0.81 -12.78 0.00
CA ALA A 139 -0.71 -11.34 0.11
C ALA A 139 0.41 -10.92 1.07
N TRP A 140 0.47 -11.55 2.25
CA TRP A 140 1.52 -11.28 3.24
C TRP A 140 2.93 -11.56 2.71
N ARG A 141 3.13 -12.69 2.03
CA ARG A 141 4.41 -13.05 1.38
C ARG A 141 4.79 -12.08 0.26
N ARG A 142 3.80 -11.53 -0.46
CA ARG A 142 4.04 -10.55 -1.53
C ARG A 142 4.39 -9.17 -0.98
N MET A 143 3.85 -8.77 0.17
CA MET A 143 4.11 -7.44 0.75
C MET A 143 5.32 -7.41 1.69
N THR A 144 5.77 -8.55 2.19
CA THR A 144 6.88 -8.64 3.15
C THR A 144 8.11 -9.38 2.61
N HIS A 145 9.23 -9.19 3.29
CA HIS A 145 10.42 -10.02 3.17
C HIS A 145 11.07 -10.20 4.54
N GLU A 146 11.87 -11.25 4.69
CA GLU A 146 12.61 -11.53 5.93
C GLU A 146 14.04 -11.00 5.77
N ASP A 147 14.53 -10.23 6.74
CA ASP A 147 15.81 -9.52 6.70
C ASP A 147 17.05 -10.41 6.97
N GLY A 148 16.89 -11.74 6.91
CA GLY A 148 17.94 -12.71 7.26
C GLY A 148 18.27 -12.79 8.75
N GLN A 149 17.75 -11.87 9.58
CA GLN A 149 17.81 -11.92 11.05
C GLN A 149 16.48 -12.37 11.66
N GLY A 150 15.55 -12.85 10.84
CA GLY A 150 14.22 -13.28 11.27
C GLY A 150 13.22 -12.15 11.45
N ARG A 151 13.56 -10.89 11.14
CA ARG A 151 12.57 -9.80 11.20
C ARG A 151 11.84 -9.72 9.87
N VAL A 152 10.53 -9.58 9.96
CA VAL A 152 9.67 -9.38 8.80
C VAL A 152 9.52 -7.89 8.57
N THR A 153 9.95 -7.42 7.40
CA THR A 153 9.86 -6.02 7.00
C THR A 153 9.01 -5.88 5.74
N LEU A 154 8.36 -4.74 5.59
CA LEU A 154 7.62 -4.42 4.37
C LEU A 154 8.60 -4.26 3.21
N ARG A 155 8.21 -4.75 2.03
CA ARG A 155 8.97 -4.51 0.80
C ARG A 155 8.90 -3.06 0.34
N LEU A 156 7.73 -2.45 0.50
CA LEU A 156 7.53 -1.02 0.32
C LEU A 156 7.68 -0.35 1.68
N LYS A 157 8.64 0.58 1.80
CA LYS A 157 8.90 1.22 3.08
C LYS A 157 7.71 2.11 3.51
N PRO A 158 7.47 2.29 4.82
CA PRO A 158 6.43 3.20 5.30
C PRO A 158 6.55 4.62 4.74
N SER A 159 7.77 5.17 4.67
CA SER A 159 8.00 6.49 4.07
C SER A 159 7.57 6.51 2.60
N GLU A 160 8.03 5.55 1.80
CA GLU A 160 7.69 5.41 0.39
C GLU A 160 6.18 5.29 0.17
N LEU A 161 5.48 4.53 1.03
CA LEU A 161 4.03 4.39 0.98
C LEU A 161 3.31 5.72 1.25
N ILE A 162 3.76 6.50 2.25
CA ILE A 162 3.22 7.83 2.52
C ILE A 162 3.49 8.76 1.34
N ILE A 163 4.73 8.83 0.86
CA ILE A 163 5.15 9.71 -0.24
C ILE A 163 4.35 9.39 -1.50
N ARG A 164 4.22 8.10 -1.82
CA ARG A 164 3.43 7.61 -2.95
C ARG A 164 2.00 8.13 -2.90
N ARG A 165 1.34 8.03 -1.73
CA ARG A 165 -0.04 8.50 -1.54
C ARG A 165 -0.15 10.02 -1.44
N ALA A 166 0.87 10.69 -0.93
CA ALA A 166 0.97 12.15 -0.90
C ALA A 166 1.05 12.71 -2.32
N VAL A 167 1.77 12.04 -3.24
CA VAL A 167 1.95 12.49 -4.63
C VAL A 167 0.83 12.03 -5.55
N MET A 168 0.47 10.75 -5.53
CA MET A 168 -0.54 10.18 -6.45
C MET A 168 -1.97 10.21 -5.91
N GLY A 169 -2.14 10.54 -4.63
CA GLY A 169 -3.41 10.33 -3.93
C GLY A 169 -3.58 8.87 -3.51
N TRP A 170 -4.72 8.58 -2.92
CA TRP A 170 -5.13 7.23 -2.55
C TRP A 170 -6.35 6.80 -3.37
N ASP A 171 -6.45 5.50 -3.59
CA ASP A 171 -7.50 4.90 -4.42
C ASP A 171 -8.27 3.83 -3.65
N ALA A 172 -9.58 4.02 -3.52
CA ALA A 172 -10.47 3.06 -2.88
C ALA A 172 -10.88 1.92 -3.83
N ASP A 173 -10.80 2.13 -5.14
CA ASP A 173 -11.30 1.17 -6.13
C ASP A 173 -10.43 -0.09 -6.12
N GLY A 174 -9.10 0.08 -6.06
CA GLY A 174 -8.16 -1.04 -5.90
C GLY A 174 -8.28 -1.83 -4.58
N MET A 175 -9.08 -1.36 -3.61
CA MET A 175 -9.33 -2.06 -2.34
C MET A 175 -10.62 -2.89 -2.36
N GLN A 176 -11.44 -2.74 -3.41
CA GLN A 176 -12.66 -3.52 -3.55
C GLN A 176 -12.31 -4.98 -3.83
N LEU A 177 -13.02 -5.87 -3.14
CA LEU A 177 -13.04 -7.27 -3.56
C LEU A 177 -14.22 -7.41 -4.50
N ASP A 178 -13.93 -7.90 -5.71
CA ASP A 178 -14.97 -8.33 -6.64
C ASP A 178 -15.78 -9.50 -6.06
N ASP A 179 -16.78 -9.99 -6.80
CA ASP A 179 -17.54 -11.18 -6.39
C ASP A 179 -16.68 -12.44 -6.53
N VAL A 180 -15.76 -12.62 -5.58
CA VAL A 180 -14.84 -13.75 -5.51
C VAL A 180 -15.64 -15.02 -5.32
N CYS A 181 -15.46 -15.98 -6.21
CA CYS A 181 -16.02 -17.32 -6.12
C CYS A 181 -14.91 -18.38 -6.06
N GLN A 182 -15.28 -19.59 -5.63
CA GLN A 182 -14.37 -20.73 -5.64
C GLN A 182 -14.51 -21.47 -6.96
N GLU A 183 -13.41 -21.55 -7.71
CA GLU A 183 -13.32 -22.27 -8.97
C GLU A 183 -12.35 -23.44 -8.89
N ILE A 184 -12.37 -24.31 -9.90
CA ILE A 184 -11.42 -25.42 -10.04
C ILE A 184 -10.56 -25.21 -11.27
N GLU A 185 -9.29 -25.57 -11.20
CA GLU A 185 -8.40 -25.42 -12.35
C GLU A 185 -8.90 -26.24 -13.55
N ARG A 186 -8.97 -25.60 -14.73
CA ARG A 186 -9.39 -26.21 -15.98
C ARG A 186 -8.27 -26.17 -17.02
N HIS A 187 -8.27 -27.13 -17.93
CA HIS A 187 -7.49 -27.05 -19.16
C HIS A 187 -8.10 -26.01 -20.12
N GLY A 188 -7.36 -25.60 -21.15
CA GLY A 188 -7.88 -24.67 -22.17
C GLY A 188 -9.10 -25.19 -22.95
N ASN A 189 -9.43 -26.49 -22.82
CA ASN A 189 -10.63 -27.12 -23.37
C ASN A 189 -11.81 -27.16 -22.36
N GLY A 190 -11.71 -26.49 -21.21
CA GLY A 190 -12.75 -26.41 -20.18
C GLY A 190 -12.87 -27.61 -19.24
N LYS A 191 -12.14 -28.72 -19.49
CA LYS A 191 -12.17 -29.90 -18.62
C LYS A 191 -11.38 -29.65 -17.31
N PRO A 192 -11.85 -30.16 -16.15
CA PRO A 192 -11.11 -30.07 -14.90
C PRO A 192 -9.71 -30.68 -14.99
N ARG A 193 -8.74 -30.06 -14.31
CA ARG A 193 -7.42 -30.64 -14.07
C ARG A 193 -7.47 -31.52 -12.84
N TYR A 194 -7.17 -32.80 -13.05
CA TYR A 194 -7.02 -33.75 -11.96
C TYR A 194 -5.53 -33.97 -11.65
N TYR A 195 -5.22 -34.00 -10.37
CA TYR A 195 -3.89 -34.20 -9.82
C TYR A 195 -3.89 -35.46 -8.96
N LEU A 196 -2.83 -36.25 -9.05
CA LEU A 196 -2.63 -37.42 -8.20
C LEU A 196 -1.28 -37.27 -7.49
N GLN A 197 -1.27 -37.41 -6.16
CA GLN A 197 -0.03 -37.47 -5.41
C GLN A 197 0.54 -38.90 -5.48
N VAL A 198 1.78 -39.01 -5.95
CA VAL A 198 2.49 -40.29 -6.06
C VAL A 198 3.87 -40.12 -5.42
N THR A 199 4.28 -41.11 -4.63
CA THR A 199 5.65 -41.19 -4.12
C THR A 199 6.56 -41.63 -5.24
N GLN A 200 7.52 -40.78 -5.63
CA GLN A 200 8.55 -41.11 -6.60
C GLN A 200 9.93 -40.98 -5.96
N ASP A 201 10.75 -42.01 -6.14
CA ASP A 201 12.16 -41.98 -5.77
C ASP A 201 12.91 -41.04 -6.72
N GLN A 202 13.36 -39.89 -6.19
CA GLN A 202 14.19 -38.95 -6.94
C GLN A 202 15.66 -39.20 -6.64
N LEU A 203 16.47 -39.30 -7.69
CA LEU A 203 17.92 -39.38 -7.58
C LEU A 203 18.45 -38.05 -7.04
N THR A 204 19.10 -38.09 -5.89
CA THR A 204 19.64 -36.90 -5.20
C THR A 204 21.15 -36.79 -5.36
N GLY A 205 21.80 -37.92 -5.62
CA GLY A 205 23.23 -38.01 -5.84
C GLY A 205 23.64 -39.46 -6.10
N ARG A 206 24.94 -39.68 -6.17
CA ARG A 206 25.55 -41.01 -6.28
C ARG A 206 26.57 -41.14 -5.17
N LYS A 207 26.47 -42.21 -4.38
CA LYS A 207 27.46 -42.49 -3.32
C LYS A 207 28.81 -42.81 -3.93
N VAL A 208 29.86 -42.68 -3.11
CA VAL A 208 31.25 -43.00 -3.50
C VAL A 208 31.38 -44.43 -4.02
N ASP A 209 30.54 -45.35 -3.52
CA ASP A 209 30.49 -46.75 -3.94
C ASP A 209 29.77 -46.98 -5.29
N GLY A 210 29.34 -45.91 -5.97
CA GLY A 210 28.65 -45.97 -7.26
C GLY A 210 27.16 -46.32 -7.18
N VAL A 211 26.61 -46.51 -5.97
CA VAL A 211 25.19 -46.73 -5.73
C VAL A 211 24.44 -45.40 -5.76
N ASP A 212 23.33 -45.38 -6.51
CA ASP A 212 22.44 -44.24 -6.61
C ASP A 212 21.76 -43.95 -5.27
N GLU A 213 21.80 -42.68 -4.84
CA GLU A 213 21.12 -42.22 -3.65
C GLU A 213 19.77 -41.63 -4.04
N THR A 214 18.70 -42.33 -3.71
CA THR A 214 17.34 -41.88 -3.97
C THR A 214 16.65 -41.42 -2.69
N VAL A 215 15.84 -40.37 -2.81
CA VAL A 215 14.96 -39.89 -1.76
C VAL A 215 13.53 -39.94 -2.27
N ALA A 216 12.68 -40.68 -1.56
CA ALA A 216 11.25 -40.73 -1.82
C ALA A 216 10.65 -39.33 -1.64
N ARG A 217 10.10 -38.75 -2.71
CA ARG A 217 9.40 -37.47 -2.66
C ARG A 217 7.98 -37.63 -3.18
N MET A 218 7.03 -36.99 -2.49
CA MET A 218 5.66 -36.85 -2.97
C MET A 218 5.67 -35.85 -4.13
N ILE A 219 5.31 -36.31 -5.32
CA ILE A 219 5.15 -35.46 -6.50
C ILE A 219 3.70 -35.50 -6.97
N GLU A 220 3.23 -34.39 -7.54
CA GLU A 220 1.93 -34.34 -8.20
C GLU A 220 2.10 -34.72 -9.67
N VAL A 221 1.44 -35.80 -10.09
CA VAL A 221 1.37 -36.23 -11.49
C VAL A 221 -0.02 -35.98 -12.05
N LYS A 222 -0.15 -36.10 -13.38
CA LYS A 222 -1.43 -35.99 -14.08
C LYS A 222 -2.38 -37.08 -13.56
N GLY A 223 -3.48 -36.66 -12.92
CA GLY A 223 -4.47 -37.54 -12.31
C GLY A 223 -5.54 -38.05 -13.28
N VAL A 224 -5.24 -38.14 -14.58
CA VAL A 224 -6.17 -38.72 -15.57
C VAL A 224 -5.49 -39.82 -16.37
N ASP A 225 -6.28 -40.79 -16.82
CA ASP A 225 -5.82 -41.87 -17.66
C ASP A 225 -5.57 -41.43 -19.12
N LYS A 226 -5.28 -42.40 -20.01
CA LYS A 226 -5.06 -42.13 -21.45
C LYS A 226 -6.33 -41.66 -22.17
N ARG A 227 -7.52 -41.95 -21.63
CA ARG A 227 -8.83 -41.57 -22.19
C ARG A 227 -9.28 -40.19 -21.67
N GLY A 228 -8.65 -39.71 -20.61
CA GLY A 228 -8.95 -38.43 -19.97
C GLY A 228 -9.89 -38.54 -18.77
N ASP A 229 -10.13 -39.76 -18.28
CA ASP A 229 -10.95 -40.03 -17.09
C ASP A 229 -10.09 -39.90 -15.82
N ALA A 230 -10.68 -39.40 -14.73
CA ALA A 230 -9.97 -39.22 -13.46
C ALA A 230 -9.54 -40.56 -12.85
N LEU A 231 -8.27 -40.65 -12.43
CA LEU A 231 -7.74 -41.82 -11.74
C LEU A 231 -8.27 -41.90 -10.31
N PRO A 232 -8.37 -43.11 -9.72
CA PRO A 232 -8.71 -43.26 -8.30
C PRO A 232 -7.75 -42.49 -7.41
N GLY A 233 -8.29 -41.68 -6.49
CA GLY A 233 -7.50 -40.81 -5.61
C GLY A 233 -7.05 -39.49 -6.23
N ALA A 234 -7.41 -39.22 -7.49
CA ALA A 234 -7.13 -37.92 -8.09
C ALA A 234 -8.05 -36.83 -7.50
N TYR A 235 -7.50 -35.63 -7.29
CA TYR A 235 -8.21 -34.47 -6.75
C TYR A 235 -8.07 -33.27 -7.67
N THR A 236 -8.93 -32.27 -7.47
CA THR A 236 -8.84 -30.98 -8.15
C THR A 236 -8.27 -29.93 -7.19
N LYS A 237 -7.55 -28.95 -7.74
CA LYS A 237 -7.06 -27.81 -6.95
C LYS A 237 -8.09 -26.68 -7.05
N PRO A 238 -8.77 -26.33 -5.95
CA PRO A 238 -9.62 -25.16 -5.95
C PRO A 238 -8.77 -23.88 -5.83
N TYR A 239 -9.24 -22.81 -6.45
CA TYR A 239 -8.67 -21.46 -6.36
C TYR A 239 -9.79 -20.42 -6.28
N LEU A 240 -9.44 -19.18 -5.96
CA LEU A 240 -10.38 -18.07 -5.89
C LEU A 240 -10.32 -17.26 -7.19
N ASP A 241 -11.48 -16.98 -7.78
CA ASP A 241 -11.60 -16.19 -9.01
C ASP A 241 -12.60 -15.04 -8.80
N PRO A 242 -12.23 -13.77 -9.07
CA PRO A 242 -10.87 -13.31 -9.36
C PRO A 242 -9.91 -13.50 -8.16
N ASP A 243 -8.59 -13.45 -8.42
CA ASP A 243 -7.56 -13.54 -7.38
C ASP A 243 -7.66 -12.32 -6.43
N PRO A 244 -8.05 -12.51 -5.15
CA PRO A 244 -8.26 -11.40 -4.22
C PRO A 244 -6.95 -10.79 -3.70
N VAL A 245 -5.80 -11.40 -3.97
CA VAL A 245 -4.52 -11.04 -3.34
C VAL A 245 -4.18 -9.56 -3.50
N ASN A 246 -4.39 -8.97 -4.67
CA ASN A 246 -4.04 -7.56 -4.90
C ASN A 246 -4.91 -6.60 -4.08
N ALA A 247 -6.21 -6.88 -3.96
CA ALA A 247 -7.12 -6.10 -3.13
C ALA A 247 -6.78 -6.25 -1.64
N ILE A 248 -6.40 -7.46 -1.19
CA ILE A 248 -5.92 -7.68 0.18
C ILE A 248 -4.67 -6.83 0.46
N ILE A 249 -3.70 -6.80 -0.46
CA ILE A 249 -2.49 -5.97 -0.33
C ILE A 249 -2.88 -4.49 -0.25
N ALA A 250 -3.77 -4.02 -1.13
CA ALA A 250 -4.21 -2.62 -1.15
C ALA A 250 -4.89 -2.20 0.17
N ARG A 251 -5.70 -3.08 0.76
CA ARG A 251 -6.32 -2.87 2.09
C ARG A 251 -5.29 -2.86 3.20
N ALA A 252 -4.36 -3.81 3.20
CA ALA A 252 -3.29 -3.87 4.19
C ALA A 252 -2.39 -2.63 4.16
N GLU A 253 -1.95 -2.22 2.97
CA GLU A 253 -1.19 -0.99 2.78
C GLU A 253 -1.99 0.24 3.22
N HIS A 254 -3.31 0.25 3.04
CA HIS A 254 -4.13 1.35 3.51
C HIS A 254 -4.15 1.48 5.02
N GLU A 255 -4.36 0.38 5.74
CA GLU A 255 -4.36 0.38 7.21
C GLU A 255 -2.98 0.78 7.75
N ILE A 256 -1.89 0.24 7.17
CA ILE A 256 -0.52 0.61 7.52
C ILE A 256 -0.28 2.10 7.28
N TRP A 257 -0.72 2.61 6.14
CA TRP A 257 -0.59 4.02 5.80
C TRP A 257 -1.32 4.94 6.79
N LEU A 258 -2.58 4.65 7.13
CA LEU A 258 -3.33 5.45 8.10
C LEU A 258 -2.67 5.45 9.48
N SER A 259 -2.13 4.31 9.89
CA SER A 259 -1.34 4.20 11.13
C SER A 259 -0.12 5.09 11.10
N ALA A 260 0.60 5.07 9.99
CA ALA A 260 1.80 5.87 9.79
C ALA A 260 1.46 7.38 9.77
N LEU A 261 0.35 7.78 9.14
CA LEU A 261 -0.16 9.17 9.20
C LEU A 261 -0.42 9.61 10.64
N ALA A 262 -1.04 8.75 11.45
CA ALA A 262 -1.34 9.08 12.83
C ALA A 262 -0.07 9.20 13.68
N MET A 263 0.94 8.36 13.44
CA MET A 263 2.26 8.49 14.07
C MET A 263 2.95 9.81 13.70
N VAL A 264 2.93 10.20 12.43
CA VAL A 264 3.49 11.48 11.97
C VAL A 264 2.76 12.64 12.63
N PHE A 265 1.42 12.61 12.63
CA PHE A 265 0.58 13.62 13.29
C PHE A 265 0.99 13.83 14.75
N GLU A 266 1.14 12.75 15.52
CA GLU A 266 1.58 12.82 16.91
C GLU A 266 3.03 13.33 17.07
N ALA A 267 3.93 12.91 16.19
CA ALA A 267 5.36 13.28 16.23
C ALA A 267 5.60 14.78 15.96
N VAL A 268 4.71 15.43 15.20
CA VAL A 268 4.82 16.84 14.81
C VAL A 268 3.88 17.79 15.54
N ALA A 269 2.88 17.28 16.27
CA ALA A 269 1.79 18.06 16.89
C ALA A 269 2.24 19.30 17.69
N HIS A 270 3.40 19.27 18.33
CA HIS A 270 3.92 20.36 19.16
C HIS A 270 5.12 21.11 18.55
N LYS A 271 5.48 20.79 17.30
CA LYS A 271 6.65 21.35 16.61
C LYS A 271 6.28 22.34 15.49
N MET A 272 5.02 22.37 15.07
CA MET A 272 4.58 23.20 13.93
C MET A 272 4.32 24.65 14.32
N GLN A 273 4.83 25.59 13.52
CA GLN A 273 4.73 27.02 13.75
C GLN A 273 3.69 27.69 12.83
N ASP A 274 3.70 27.37 11.54
CA ASP A 274 2.93 28.05 10.48
C ASP A 274 1.75 27.22 9.96
N VAL A 275 1.75 25.92 10.26
CA VAL A 275 0.76 24.95 9.84
C VAL A 275 0.06 24.34 11.05
N ALA A 276 -1.26 24.21 10.96
CA ALA A 276 -2.09 23.48 11.90
C ALA A 276 -2.58 22.18 11.23
N MET A 277 -1.92 21.08 11.57
CA MET A 277 -2.32 19.75 11.12
C MET A 277 -3.53 19.28 11.93
N LEU A 278 -4.50 18.69 11.25
CA LEU A 278 -5.71 18.09 11.84
C LEU A 278 -5.65 16.55 11.68
N PRO A 279 -6.43 15.79 12.46
CA PRO A 279 -6.56 14.35 12.27
C PRO A 279 -7.01 13.95 10.86
N THR A 280 -6.74 12.71 10.48
CA THR A 280 -7.15 12.16 9.18
C THR A 280 -8.67 12.20 9.00
N THR A 281 -9.11 12.54 7.80
CA THR A 281 -10.53 12.47 7.40
C THR A 281 -10.85 11.21 6.60
N ILE A 282 -9.84 10.43 6.26
CA ILE A 282 -9.96 9.23 5.44
C ILE A 282 -10.47 8.08 6.31
N PRO A 283 -11.55 7.39 5.89
CA PRO A 283 -12.08 6.25 6.65
C PRO A 283 -11.07 5.11 6.68
N VAL A 284 -11.08 4.31 7.76
CA VAL A 284 -10.14 3.19 7.89
C VAL A 284 -10.43 2.04 6.94
N ALA A 285 -11.71 1.83 6.59
CA ALA A 285 -12.14 0.77 5.69
C ALA A 285 -13.07 1.34 4.60
N PRO A 286 -12.54 2.13 3.65
CA PRO A 286 -13.31 2.76 2.58
C PRO A 286 -14.04 1.73 1.70
N TRP A 287 -13.57 0.48 1.66
CA TRP A 287 -14.23 -0.61 0.94
C TRP A 287 -15.51 -1.13 1.62
N LEU A 288 -15.72 -0.86 2.90
CA LEU A 288 -16.94 -1.28 3.60
C LEU A 288 -18.08 -0.27 3.47
N THR A 289 -17.76 1.00 3.21
CA THR A 289 -18.73 2.08 3.13
C THR A 289 -18.58 2.79 1.80
N PRO A 290 -19.61 2.80 0.92
CA PRO A 290 -19.53 3.57 -0.31
C PRO A 290 -19.30 5.03 0.03
N MET A 291 -18.17 5.59 -0.41
CA MET A 291 -17.86 7.01 -0.24
C MET A 291 -18.96 7.83 -0.93
N PRO A 292 -19.49 8.87 -0.28
CA PRO A 292 -20.48 9.72 -0.93
C PRO A 292 -19.85 10.36 -2.17
N THR A 293 -20.31 9.95 -3.34
CA THR A 293 -19.97 10.59 -4.61
C THR A 293 -20.66 11.95 -4.62
N SER A 294 -19.93 12.99 -4.19
CA SER A 294 -20.38 14.37 -4.26
C SER A 294 -20.52 14.80 -5.73
N ARG A 295 -21.64 14.44 -6.37
CA ARG A 295 -22.02 14.91 -7.73
C ARG A 295 -22.90 16.16 -7.73
N VAL A 296 -23.38 16.59 -6.57
CA VAL A 296 -24.23 17.78 -6.43
C VAL A 296 -23.65 18.66 -5.34
N LEU A 297 -23.58 19.97 -5.58
CA LEU A 297 -23.22 20.99 -4.58
C LEU A 297 -23.96 20.68 -3.28
N PRO A 298 -23.26 20.20 -2.24
CA PRO A 298 -23.94 19.71 -1.06
C PRO A 298 -24.41 20.88 -0.22
N ASP A 299 -25.61 20.75 0.34
CA ASP A 299 -25.99 21.49 1.52
C ASP A 299 -24.91 21.23 2.60
N LEU A 300 -24.08 22.25 2.83
CA LEU A 300 -22.86 22.17 3.65
C LEU A 300 -23.16 21.73 5.09
N VAL A 301 -24.37 21.99 5.57
CA VAL A 301 -24.78 21.65 6.94
C VAL A 301 -25.31 20.22 7.01
N GLY A 302 -26.18 19.82 6.08
CA GLY A 302 -26.76 18.47 6.03
C GLY A 302 -25.71 17.38 5.76
N ASN A 303 -24.77 17.65 4.85
CA ASN A 303 -23.72 16.68 4.54
C ASN A 303 -22.72 16.50 5.67
N ALA A 304 -22.36 17.55 6.40
CA ALA A 304 -21.45 17.42 7.54
C ALA A 304 -22.03 16.52 8.65
N VAL A 305 -23.33 16.63 8.92
CA VAL A 305 -24.03 15.80 9.90
C VAL A 305 -24.12 14.34 9.45
N LEU A 306 -24.45 14.10 8.18
CA LEU A 306 -24.50 12.75 7.61
C LEU A 306 -23.13 12.08 7.56
N LEU A 307 -22.10 12.82 7.14
CA LEU A 307 -20.72 12.31 7.07
C LEU A 307 -20.21 11.95 8.47
N LYS A 308 -20.47 12.82 9.46
CA LYS A 308 -20.14 12.57 10.85
C LYS A 308 -20.85 11.33 11.40
N ALA A 309 -22.15 11.17 11.14
CA ALA A 309 -22.89 9.99 11.58
C ALA A 309 -22.40 8.68 10.93
N GLN A 310 -21.97 8.74 9.65
CA GLN A 310 -21.37 7.59 8.97
C GLN A 310 -19.98 7.27 9.52
N GLN A 311 -19.15 8.29 9.76
CA GLN A 311 -17.85 8.15 10.43
C GLN A 311 -18.03 7.57 11.84
N ASP A 312 -18.92 8.11 12.66
CA ASP A 312 -19.20 7.62 14.00
C ASP A 312 -19.62 6.13 13.99
N LYS A 313 -20.40 5.71 12.98
CA LYS A 313 -20.83 4.32 12.81
C LYS A 313 -19.67 3.42 12.36
N ALA A 314 -18.82 3.89 11.44
CA ALA A 314 -17.63 3.18 11.01
C ALA A 314 -16.61 3.05 12.15
N ASP A 315 -16.39 4.12 12.90
CA ASP A 315 -15.52 4.19 14.08
C ASP A 315 -16.04 3.28 15.20
N ALA A 316 -17.36 3.22 15.41
CA ALA A 316 -17.95 2.30 16.38
C ALA A 316 -17.76 0.83 15.96
N ALA A 317 -17.95 0.50 14.68
CA ALA A 317 -17.70 -0.84 14.14
C ALA A 317 -16.21 -1.22 14.25
N MET A 318 -15.32 -0.27 14.00
CA MET A 318 -13.88 -0.42 14.13
C MET A 318 -13.44 -0.57 15.58
N LYS A 319 -13.97 0.22 16.52
CA LYS A 319 -13.68 0.10 17.96
C LYS A 319 -14.09 -1.26 18.51
N LEU A 320 -15.16 -1.84 17.96
CA LEU A 320 -15.62 -3.18 18.31
C LEU A 320 -14.71 -4.26 17.73
N ARG A 321 -14.11 -4.01 16.56
CA ARG A 321 -13.24 -4.94 15.84
C ARG A 321 -11.76 -4.88 16.25
N TYR A 322 -11.27 -3.70 16.67
CA TYR A 322 -9.87 -3.44 17.01
C TYR A 322 -9.73 -2.67 18.34
N PRO A 323 -10.15 -3.25 19.47
CA PRO A 323 -10.25 -2.56 20.75
C PRO A 323 -8.90 -2.16 21.37
N GLN A 324 -7.79 -2.80 20.98
CA GLN A 324 -6.44 -2.49 21.47
C GLN A 324 -5.86 -1.24 20.77
N TRP A 325 -6.04 -1.13 19.45
CA TRP A 325 -5.49 -0.05 18.63
C TRP A 325 -6.15 1.30 18.93
N PHE A 326 -7.48 1.30 19.07
CA PHE A 326 -8.26 2.51 19.38
C PHE A 326 -8.03 3.05 20.80
N LYS A 327 -7.56 2.22 21.75
CA LYS A 327 -7.23 2.65 23.12
C LYS A 327 -5.94 3.47 23.18
N LEU A 328 -5.01 3.26 22.25
CA LEU A 328 -3.82 4.09 22.12
C LEU A 328 -4.18 5.48 21.58
N PHE A 329 -5.05 5.56 20.56
CA PHE A 329 -5.52 6.84 19.99
C PHE A 329 -6.41 7.68 20.92
N ASN A 330 -7.21 7.06 21.79
CA ASN A 330 -8.11 7.79 22.69
C ASN A 330 -7.50 8.18 24.05
N LYS A 331 -6.32 7.67 24.42
CA LYS A 331 -5.74 7.92 25.74
C LYS A 331 -5.20 9.34 25.94
N LYS A 332 -5.10 10.16 24.88
CA LYS A 332 -4.58 11.54 24.95
C LYS A 332 -5.63 12.67 24.83
N ALA A 333 -6.92 12.35 24.81
CA ALA A 333 -7.99 13.38 24.78
C ALA A 333 -8.48 13.83 26.17
N ALA A 334 -7.93 13.27 27.26
CA ALA A 334 -8.13 13.81 28.60
C ALA A 334 -7.05 14.87 28.87
N ALA A 335 -7.41 16.14 28.68
CA ALA A 335 -6.57 17.27 29.09
C ALA A 335 -6.23 17.13 30.59
N PRO A 336 -4.98 17.41 31.01
CA PRO A 336 -4.67 17.54 32.42
C PRO A 336 -5.48 18.71 33.01
N ALA A 337 -6.12 18.46 34.14
CA ALA A 337 -6.81 19.46 34.95
C ALA A 337 -5.84 20.44 35.61
#